data_AF-A0A2V5XGS7-F1
#
_entry.id   AF-A0A2V5XGS7-F1
#
_cell.length_a   1.000
_cell.length_b   1.000
_cell.length_c   1.000
_cell.angle_alpha   90.00
_cell.angle_beta   90.00
_cell.angle_gamma   90.00
#
_symmetry.space_group_name_H-M   'P 1'
#
loop_
_entity.id
_entity.type
_entity.pdbx_description
1 polymer ?
#
loop_
_entity_poly.entity_id
_entity_poly.type
_entity_poly.pdbx_seq_one_letter_code
_entity_poly.pdbx_strand_id
1 'polypeptide(L)'
;MALARFGHCNCSLAAVMRTIKIRQRGLTLVEVLIAVALLVGSFVTIFEINARCLRFIDASKEAVAALQGVQDRIEQLRNLVFTDLTNASTVQTLMTTPSNGSAFAQNVTEVITLSAYPTPNGVNTQITRGPGASVTPTIGSTDSSLSSATLVKLKVAYTWTTALGSQSRSEQAETIISAGTKK
;
A
#
# COMPACT_ATOMS: atom_id res chain seq x y z
N MET A 1 7.24 44.28 -61.84
CA MET A 1 8.08 44.30 -60.63
C MET A 1 7.59 45.44 -59.75
N ALA A 2 7.49 45.18 -58.45
CA ALA A 2 6.73 45.91 -57.43
C ALA A 2 6.88 47.44 -57.42
N LEU A 3 5.80 48.12 -57.02
CA LEU A 3 5.83 49.28 -56.13
C LEU A 3 4.39 49.65 -55.72
N ALA A 4 4.01 49.26 -54.50
CA ALA A 4 2.84 49.80 -53.82
C ALA A 4 3.33 50.64 -52.63
N ARG A 5 3.09 51.95 -52.68
CA ARG A 5 3.09 52.82 -51.51
C ARG A 5 1.96 53.84 -51.61
N PHE A 6 1.18 53.85 -50.52
CA PHE A 6 0.44 54.96 -49.89
C PHE A 6 -0.67 55.70 -50.64
N GLY A 7 -1.90 55.51 -50.14
CA GLY A 7 -3.03 56.41 -50.33
C GLY A 7 -4.24 55.98 -49.48
N HIS A 8 -4.54 56.77 -48.44
CA HIS A 8 -5.65 56.72 -47.48
C HIS A 8 -7.02 56.18 -47.97
N CYS A 9 -7.79 55.51 -47.10
CA CYS A 9 -9.03 56.09 -46.57
C CYS A 9 -9.61 55.29 -45.38
N ASN A 10 -10.14 56.05 -44.42
CA ASN A 10 -10.81 55.65 -43.19
C ASN A 10 -12.07 54.81 -43.44
N CYS A 11 -12.32 53.81 -42.59
CA CYS A 11 -13.53 53.67 -41.77
C CYS A 11 -13.64 52.26 -41.17
N SER A 12 -14.31 52.19 -40.02
CA SER A 12 -14.74 50.97 -39.33
C SER A 12 -13.72 50.24 -38.48
N LEU A 13 -13.25 50.93 -37.44
CA LEU A 13 -13.20 50.32 -36.11
C LEU A 13 -13.67 51.33 -35.07
N ALA A 14 -14.89 51.82 -35.27
CA ALA A 14 -15.76 52.22 -34.16
C ALA A 14 -16.22 50.95 -33.40
N ALA A 15 -15.28 50.09 -33.00
CA ALA A 15 -15.49 49.13 -31.94
C ALA A 15 -15.31 49.91 -30.64
N VAL A 16 -16.34 50.71 -30.33
CA VAL A 16 -16.80 51.07 -28.99
C VAL A 16 -15.74 50.77 -27.93
N MET A 17 -14.81 51.70 -27.75
CA MET A 17 -14.19 51.94 -26.46
C MET A 17 -15.33 52.39 -25.53
N ARG A 18 -16.14 51.43 -25.10
CA ARG A 18 -16.76 51.51 -23.77
C ARG A 18 -15.59 51.39 -22.83
N THR A 19 -14.97 52.53 -22.53
CA THR A 19 -14.37 52.75 -21.21
C THR A 19 -15.38 52.21 -20.21
N ILE A 20 -15.12 51.01 -19.70
CA ILE A 20 -15.73 50.54 -18.47
C ILE A 20 -15.26 51.57 -17.46
N LYS A 21 -16.11 52.56 -17.17
CA LYS A 21 -15.96 53.35 -15.95
C LYS A 21 -16.17 52.36 -14.83
N ILE A 22 -15.09 51.72 -14.41
CA ILE A 22 -15.03 51.02 -13.13
C ILE A 22 -15.26 52.14 -12.13
N ARG A 23 -16.48 52.21 -11.61
CA ARG A 23 -16.82 53.09 -10.50
C ARG A 23 -15.89 52.64 -9.38
N GLN A 24 -14.85 53.41 -9.08
CA GLN A 24 -13.99 53.19 -7.92
C GLN A 24 -14.85 53.39 -6.67
N ARG A 25 -15.56 52.33 -6.26
CA ARG A 25 -15.98 52.18 -4.87
C ARG A 25 -14.71 51.72 -4.17
N GLY A 26 -14.17 52.54 -3.26
CA GLY A 26 -13.09 52.08 -2.41
C GLY A 26 -13.51 50.77 -1.77
N LEU A 27 -12.68 49.73 -1.87
CA LEU A 27 -12.92 48.48 -1.16
C LEU A 27 -13.10 48.85 0.32
N THR A 28 -14.24 48.49 0.90
CA THR A 28 -14.41 48.72 2.32
C THR A 28 -13.37 47.86 3.04
N LEU A 29 -12.75 48.39 4.10
CA LEU A 29 -11.74 47.65 4.87
C LEU A 29 -12.27 46.26 5.28
N VAL A 30 -13.56 46.19 5.60
CA VAL A 30 -14.29 44.95 5.91
C VAL A 30 -14.30 43.95 4.75
N GLU A 31 -14.53 44.39 3.50
CA GLU A 31 -14.54 43.52 2.32
C GLU A 31 -13.16 42.88 2.07
N VAL A 32 -12.08 43.67 2.21
CA VAL A 32 -10.70 43.16 2.09
C VAL A 32 -10.40 42.17 3.21
N LEU A 33 -10.82 42.44 4.44
CA LEU A 33 -10.63 41.52 5.56
C LEU A 33 -11.35 40.19 5.34
N ILE A 34 -12.59 40.21 4.83
CA ILE A 34 -13.34 38.98 4.51
C ILE A 34 -12.63 38.22 3.39
N ALA A 35 -12.20 38.90 2.32
CA ALA A 35 -11.47 38.27 1.22
C ALA A 35 -10.17 37.61 1.68
N VAL A 36 -9.38 38.30 2.53
CA VAL A 36 -8.15 37.76 3.12
C VAL A 36 -8.46 36.56 4.03
N ALA A 37 -9.52 36.62 4.84
CA ALA A 37 -9.91 35.51 5.71
C ALA A 37 -10.28 34.26 4.90
N LEU A 38 -11.04 34.41 3.81
CA LEU A 38 -11.38 33.30 2.91
C LEU A 38 -10.14 32.72 2.21
N LEU A 39 -9.22 33.58 1.78
CA LEU A 39 -7.98 33.18 1.15
C LEU A 39 -7.09 32.40 2.12
N VAL A 40 -6.87 32.91 3.33
CA VAL A 40 -6.09 32.22 4.37
C VAL A 40 -6.73 30.89 4.75
N GLY A 41 -8.06 30.85 4.96
CA GLY A 41 -8.78 29.61 5.23
C GLY A 41 -8.66 28.57 4.11
N SER A 42 -8.69 29.04 2.85
CA SER A 42 -8.48 28.17 1.69
C SER A 42 -7.05 27.59 1.67
N PHE A 43 -6.03 28.39 1.95
CA PHE A 43 -4.66 27.88 2.03
C PHE A 43 -4.47 26.87 3.16
N VAL A 44 -5.02 27.11 4.36
CA VAL A 44 -4.94 26.17 5.48
C VAL A 44 -5.52 24.81 5.11
N THR A 45 -6.71 24.78 4.50
CA THR A 45 -7.36 23.52 4.08
C THR A 45 -6.57 22.79 2.98
N ILE A 46 -6.03 23.53 1.99
CA ILE A 46 -5.17 22.94 0.94
C ILE A 46 -3.89 22.33 1.53
N PHE A 47 -3.23 23.00 2.47
CA PHE A 47 -2.03 22.44 3.08
C PHE A 47 -2.33 21.22 3.95
N GLU A 48 -3.46 21.24 4.67
CA GLU A 48 -3.85 20.10 5.50
C GLU A 48 -4.18 18.86 4.65
N ILE A 49 -4.92 19.02 3.54
CA ILE A 49 -5.26 17.90 2.67
C ILE A 49 -4.02 17.32 1.97
N ASN A 50 -3.08 18.17 1.54
CA ASN A 50 -1.80 17.73 0.98
C ASN A 50 -0.99 16.94 2.01
N ALA A 51 -0.96 17.41 3.25
CA ALA A 51 -0.27 16.72 4.34
C ALA A 51 -0.93 15.37 4.67
N ARG A 52 -2.25 15.23 4.55
CA ARG A 52 -2.96 13.95 4.73
C ARG A 52 -2.71 13.01 3.54
N CYS A 53 -2.70 13.52 2.31
CA CYS A 53 -2.48 12.74 1.09
C CYS A 53 -1.11 12.04 1.09
N LEU A 54 -0.04 12.77 1.40
CA LEU A 54 1.31 12.18 1.47
C LEU A 54 1.40 11.05 2.50
N ARG A 55 0.74 11.20 3.65
CA ARG A 55 0.70 10.14 4.68
C ARG A 55 -0.12 8.93 4.25
N PHE A 56 -1.21 9.15 3.51
CA PHE A 56 -2.01 8.06 2.95
C PHE A 56 -1.21 7.25 1.92
N ILE A 57 -0.34 7.90 1.15
CA ILE A 57 0.55 7.21 0.21
C ILE A 57 1.49 6.25 0.96
N ASP A 58 2.09 6.68 2.07
CA ASP A 58 3.01 5.80 2.82
C ASP A 58 2.27 4.62 3.46
N ALA A 59 1.08 4.85 4.04
CA ALA A 59 0.24 3.76 4.53
C ALA A 59 -0.19 2.79 3.40
N SER A 60 -0.45 3.31 2.20
CA SER A 60 -0.81 2.50 1.04
C SER A 60 0.37 1.66 0.54
N LYS A 61 1.59 2.20 0.58
CA LYS A 61 2.81 1.45 0.25
C LYS A 61 2.99 0.28 1.21
N GLU A 62 2.85 0.50 2.52
CA GLU A 62 2.93 -0.57 3.52
C GLU A 62 1.88 -1.66 3.27
N ALA A 63 0.63 -1.27 2.98
CA ALA A 63 -0.45 -2.21 2.70
C ALA A 63 -0.22 -3.05 1.43
N VAL A 64 0.18 -2.42 0.32
CA VAL A 64 0.49 -3.13 -0.93
C VAL A 64 1.70 -4.04 -0.76
N ALA A 65 2.71 -3.58 -0.02
CA ALA A 65 3.89 -4.37 0.29
C ALA A 65 3.57 -5.60 1.16
N ALA A 66 2.67 -5.46 2.14
CA ALA A 66 2.18 -6.57 2.94
C ALA A 66 1.39 -7.58 2.07
N LEU A 67 0.51 -7.10 1.18
CA LEU A 67 -0.21 -7.95 0.23
C LEU A 67 0.74 -8.72 -0.69
N GLN A 68 1.71 -8.03 -1.29
CA GLN A 68 2.73 -8.68 -2.11
C GLN A 68 3.53 -9.70 -1.31
N GLY A 69 3.90 -9.38 -0.07
CA GLY A 69 4.64 -10.29 0.79
C GLY A 69 3.88 -11.58 1.12
N VAL A 70 2.58 -11.46 1.43
CA VAL A 70 1.70 -12.63 1.64
C VAL A 70 1.59 -13.48 0.38
N GLN A 71 1.39 -12.86 -0.78
CA GLN A 71 1.28 -13.58 -2.06
C GLN A 71 2.60 -14.27 -2.41
N ASP A 72 3.73 -13.57 -2.38
CA ASP A 72 5.05 -14.12 -2.65
C ASP A 72 5.34 -15.32 -1.75
N ARG A 73 5.01 -15.23 -0.45
CA ARG A 73 5.23 -16.32 0.49
C ARG A 73 4.36 -17.53 0.17
N ILE A 74 3.08 -17.31 -0.16
CA ILE A 74 2.20 -18.40 -0.57
C ILE A 74 2.71 -19.05 -1.84
N GLU A 75 3.18 -18.29 -2.84
CA GLU A 75 3.76 -18.85 -4.06
C GLU A 75 5.03 -19.65 -3.77
N GLN A 76 5.91 -19.18 -2.88
CA GLN A 76 7.10 -19.93 -2.47
C GLN A 76 6.72 -21.27 -1.79
N LEU A 77 5.77 -21.25 -0.87
CA LEU A 77 5.31 -22.46 -0.16
C LEU A 77 4.56 -23.42 -1.07
N ARG A 78 3.76 -22.88 -1.99
CA ARG A 78 3.11 -23.67 -3.03
C ARG A 78 4.12 -24.28 -3.97
N ASN A 79 5.27 -23.63 -4.21
CA ASN A 79 6.33 -24.13 -5.07
C ASN A 79 7.24 -25.17 -4.40
N LEU A 80 7.22 -25.26 -3.08
CA LEU A 80 8.00 -26.21 -2.31
C LEU A 80 7.55 -27.66 -2.51
N VAL A 81 8.48 -28.62 -2.36
CA VAL A 81 8.14 -30.05 -2.35
C VAL A 81 7.31 -30.35 -1.10
N PHE A 82 6.33 -31.24 -1.22
CA PHE A 82 5.37 -31.50 -0.13
C PHE A 82 6.03 -32.01 1.17
N THR A 83 7.08 -32.83 1.05
CA THR A 83 7.88 -33.30 2.21
C THR A 83 8.59 -32.18 2.94
N ASP A 84 9.00 -31.13 2.22
CA ASP A 84 9.65 -29.95 2.76
C ASP A 84 8.62 -28.97 3.35
N LEU A 85 7.44 -28.85 2.73
CA LEU A 85 6.33 -28.03 3.23
C LEU A 85 5.81 -28.50 4.59
N THR A 86 5.79 -29.81 4.80
CA THR A 86 5.33 -30.42 6.06
C THR A 86 6.39 -30.42 7.16
N ASN A 87 7.64 -30.08 6.83
CA ASN A 87 8.75 -29.97 7.78
C ASN A 87 8.90 -28.54 8.29
N ALA A 88 8.64 -28.33 9.58
CA ALA A 88 8.71 -27.02 10.21
C ALA A 88 10.10 -26.35 10.09
N SER A 89 11.19 -27.13 10.14
CA SER A 89 12.56 -26.60 10.07
C SER A 89 12.91 -26.13 8.65
N THR A 90 12.40 -26.82 7.64
CA THR A 90 12.59 -26.40 6.24
C THR A 90 11.84 -25.11 5.95
N VAL A 91 10.58 -25.01 6.40
CA VAL A 91 9.80 -23.77 6.27
C VAL A 91 10.42 -22.63 7.08
N GLN A 92 10.93 -22.89 8.28
CA GLN A 92 11.67 -21.91 9.07
C GLN A 92 12.90 -21.38 8.32
N THR A 93 13.66 -22.27 7.67
CA THR A 93 14.83 -21.89 6.87
C THR A 93 14.41 -21.02 5.68
N LEU A 94 13.32 -21.36 4.99
CA LEU A 94 12.77 -20.55 3.88
C LEU A 94 12.37 -19.13 4.33
N MET A 95 11.88 -19.00 5.56
CA MET A 95 11.47 -17.71 6.14
C MET A 95 12.65 -16.83 6.59
N THR A 96 13.88 -17.33 6.62
CA THR A 96 15.06 -16.49 6.94
C THR A 96 15.20 -15.34 5.93
N THR A 97 15.00 -15.67 4.65
CA THR A 97 14.91 -14.70 3.57
C THR A 97 13.56 -13.96 3.65
N PRO A 98 13.56 -12.63 3.69
CA PRO A 98 12.33 -11.86 3.67
C PRO A 98 11.62 -11.97 2.31
N SER A 99 10.32 -11.71 2.26
CA SER A 99 9.55 -11.61 1.00
C SER A 99 9.92 -10.34 0.23
N ASN A 100 9.62 -10.29 -1.08
CA ASN A 100 10.08 -9.17 -1.93
C ASN A 100 9.45 -7.82 -1.53
N GLY A 101 8.29 -7.82 -0.87
CA GLY A 101 7.64 -6.62 -0.33
C GLY A 101 8.29 -6.06 0.95
N SER A 102 9.19 -6.79 1.59
CA SER A 102 9.74 -6.45 2.92
C SER A 102 10.44 -5.09 3.01
N ALA A 103 11.01 -4.57 1.92
CA ALA A 103 11.69 -3.28 1.89
C ALA A 103 10.75 -2.12 2.27
N PHE A 104 9.47 -2.24 1.92
CA PHE A 104 8.41 -1.26 2.21
C PHE A 104 7.52 -1.68 3.39
N ALA A 105 7.73 -2.88 3.94
CA ALA A 105 6.95 -3.45 5.03
C ALA A 105 7.87 -3.88 6.19
N GLN A 106 8.77 -2.98 6.59
CA GLN A 106 9.87 -3.30 7.52
C GLN A 106 9.39 -3.67 8.94
N ASN A 107 8.21 -3.19 9.32
CA ASN A 107 7.55 -3.40 10.61
C ASN A 107 6.57 -4.58 10.61
N VAL A 108 6.56 -5.41 9.57
CA VAL A 108 5.69 -6.58 9.47
C VAL A 108 6.22 -7.74 10.32
N THR A 109 5.31 -8.37 11.05
CA THR A 109 5.47 -9.72 11.59
C THR A 109 4.74 -10.70 10.67
N GLU A 110 5.47 -11.69 10.16
CA GLU A 110 4.95 -12.75 9.31
C GLU A 110 4.70 -14.01 10.14
N VAL A 111 3.51 -14.57 10.05
CA VAL A 111 3.11 -15.81 10.71
C VAL A 111 2.61 -16.79 9.66
N ILE A 112 3.23 -17.96 9.61
CA ILE A 112 2.80 -19.08 8.79
C ILE A 112 2.17 -20.12 9.70
N THR A 113 0.97 -20.54 9.38
CA THR A 113 0.26 -21.60 10.08
C THR A 113 -0.07 -22.72 9.10
N LEU A 114 0.37 -23.93 9.44
CA LEU A 114 0.13 -25.15 8.68
C LEU A 114 -0.70 -26.11 9.55
N SER A 115 -1.69 -26.75 8.95
CA SER A 115 -2.51 -27.76 9.63
C SER A 115 -2.93 -28.83 8.63
N ALA A 116 -2.98 -30.09 9.07
CA ALA A 116 -3.56 -31.16 8.26
C ALA A 116 -5.02 -30.83 7.89
N TYR A 117 -5.42 -31.18 6.66
CA TYR A 117 -6.77 -30.98 6.14
C TYR A 117 -7.35 -32.32 5.65
N PRO A 118 -8.65 -32.60 5.83
CA PRO A 118 -9.69 -31.78 6.47
C PRO A 118 -9.74 -31.84 8.00
N THR A 119 -9.06 -32.82 8.62
CA THR A 119 -9.11 -33.07 10.06
C THR A 119 -7.80 -32.67 10.74
N PRO A 120 -7.68 -31.44 11.24
CA PRO A 120 -6.51 -31.00 12.00
C PRO A 120 -6.46 -31.69 13.37
N ASN A 121 -5.25 -31.99 13.87
CA ASN A 121 -5.04 -32.73 15.11
C ASN A 121 -5.09 -31.84 16.38
N GLY A 122 -5.80 -30.71 16.31
CA GLY A 122 -5.94 -29.73 17.40
C GLY A 122 -4.73 -28.83 17.65
N VAL A 123 -3.53 -29.20 17.16
CA VAL A 123 -2.31 -28.38 17.17
C VAL A 123 -1.90 -28.09 15.74
N ASN A 124 -1.54 -26.84 15.44
CA ASN A 124 -1.04 -26.42 14.12
C ASN A 124 0.47 -26.20 14.20
N THR A 125 1.19 -26.41 13.10
CA THR A 125 2.56 -25.91 12.99
C THR A 125 2.51 -24.41 12.76
N GLN A 126 3.13 -23.63 13.64
CA GLN A 126 3.18 -22.17 13.52
C GLN A 126 4.62 -21.70 13.52
N ILE A 127 4.96 -20.87 12.55
CA ILE A 127 6.30 -20.30 12.40
C ILE A 127 6.13 -18.79 12.29
N THR A 128 6.86 -18.06 13.13
CA THR A 128 6.77 -16.60 13.24
C THR A 128 8.11 -15.99 12.87
N ARG A 129 8.08 -15.03 11.94
CA ARG A 129 9.21 -14.18 11.58
C ARG A 129 8.90 -12.76 12.01
N GLY A 130 9.75 -12.19 12.86
CA GLY A 130 9.67 -10.79 13.25
C GLY A 130 10.07 -9.81 12.14
N PRO A 131 9.87 -8.50 12.39
CA PRO A 131 10.27 -7.44 11.48
C PRO A 131 11.79 -7.34 11.31
N GLY A 132 12.27 -7.00 10.11
CA GLY A 132 13.68 -6.77 9.79
C GLY A 132 14.26 -7.62 8.66
N ALA A 133 15.47 -7.27 8.21
CA ALA A 133 16.14 -7.89 7.06
C ALA A 133 16.79 -9.25 7.40
N SER A 134 17.48 -9.36 8.54
CA SER A 134 18.08 -10.61 9.02
C SER A 134 17.44 -11.02 10.34
N VAL A 135 16.38 -11.81 10.25
CA VAL A 135 15.63 -12.31 11.40
C VAL A 135 15.65 -13.82 11.37
N THR A 136 15.94 -14.44 12.50
CA THR A 136 15.79 -15.89 12.65
C THR A 136 14.33 -16.19 13.01
N PRO A 137 13.56 -16.86 12.14
CA PRO A 137 12.17 -17.19 12.44
C PRO A 137 12.10 -18.19 13.59
N THR A 138 11.03 -18.15 14.37
CA THR A 138 10.82 -19.03 15.53
C THR A 138 9.68 -20.00 15.25
N ILE A 139 9.89 -21.28 15.54
CA ILE A 139 8.83 -22.30 15.52
C ILE A 139 8.09 -22.20 16.86
N GLY A 140 6.83 -21.78 16.84
CA GLY A 140 6.00 -21.65 18.04
C GLY A 140 5.31 -22.97 18.44
N SER A 141 4.96 -23.79 17.44
CA SER A 141 4.32 -25.09 17.63
C SER A 141 4.52 -25.96 16.40
N THR A 142 4.39 -27.28 16.57
CA THR A 142 4.51 -28.27 15.49
C THR A 142 3.39 -29.30 15.57
N ASP A 143 2.71 -29.53 14.45
CA ASP A 143 1.74 -30.60 14.24
C ASP A 143 2.44 -31.86 13.71
N SER A 144 2.43 -32.93 14.50
CA SER A 144 3.05 -34.21 14.14
C SER A 144 2.29 -34.97 13.05
N SER A 145 1.05 -34.58 12.74
CA SER A 145 0.22 -35.25 11.72
C SER A 145 0.46 -34.75 10.29
N LEU A 146 1.18 -33.63 10.14
CA LEU A 146 1.45 -33.02 8.83
C LEU A 146 2.23 -33.94 7.89
N SER A 147 3.21 -34.70 8.39
CA SER A 147 4.03 -35.60 7.58
C SER A 147 3.24 -36.76 6.95
N SER A 148 2.09 -37.11 7.55
CA SER A 148 1.17 -38.14 7.04
C SER A 148 -0.03 -37.57 6.29
N ALA A 149 -0.17 -36.24 6.24
CA ALA A 149 -1.33 -35.60 5.61
C ALA A 149 -1.22 -35.62 4.08
N THR A 150 -2.33 -35.87 3.39
CA THR A 150 -2.41 -35.77 1.91
C THR A 150 -2.74 -34.35 1.46
N LEU A 151 -3.36 -33.55 2.33
CA LEU A 151 -3.74 -32.16 2.11
C LEU A 151 -3.31 -31.34 3.32
N VAL A 152 -2.67 -30.20 3.09
CA VAL A 152 -2.27 -29.25 4.13
C VAL A 152 -2.97 -27.93 3.86
N LYS A 153 -3.68 -27.42 4.88
CA LYS A 153 -4.16 -26.05 4.88
C LYS A 153 -3.02 -25.16 5.35
N LEU A 154 -2.67 -24.21 4.49
CA LEU A 154 -1.68 -23.19 4.71
C LEU A 154 -2.37 -21.85 4.91
N LYS A 155 -1.99 -21.13 5.96
CA LYS A 155 -2.37 -19.74 6.21
C LYS A 155 -1.09 -18.93 6.35
N VAL A 156 -0.98 -17.85 5.58
CA VAL A 156 0.07 -16.84 5.76
C VAL A 156 -0.61 -15.56 6.22
N ALA A 157 -0.13 -15.00 7.32
CA ALA A 157 -0.66 -13.77 7.91
C ALA A 157 0.48 -12.78 8.16
N TYR A 158 0.31 -11.56 7.68
CA TYR A 158 1.22 -10.44 7.89
C TYR A 158 0.50 -9.46 8.81
N THR A 159 1.13 -9.07 9.90
CA THR A 159 0.61 -8.07 10.83
C THR A 159 1.61 -6.93 10.98
N TRP A 160 1.12 -5.69 10.96
CA TRP A 160 1.96 -4.51 11.16
C TRP A 160 1.18 -3.41 11.85
N THR A 161 1.89 -2.44 12.42
CA THR A 161 1.27 -1.28 13.05
C THR A 161 1.49 -0.06 12.16
N THR A 162 0.41 0.58 11.73
CA THR A 162 0.52 1.80 10.91
C THR A 162 1.15 2.92 11.73
N ALA A 163 2.07 3.66 11.11
CA ALA A 163 2.70 4.82 11.75
C ALA A 163 1.67 5.87 12.22
N LEU A 164 0.52 5.96 11.52
CA LEU A 164 -0.59 6.81 11.91
C LEU A 164 -1.60 6.05 12.77
N GLY A 165 -1.86 6.56 13.97
CA GLY A 165 -2.93 6.06 14.85
C GLY A 165 -2.60 4.75 15.59
N SER A 166 -1.38 4.22 15.45
CA SER A 166 -0.91 2.99 16.11
C SER A 166 -1.86 1.81 15.96
N GLN A 167 -2.60 1.77 14.84
CA GLN A 167 -3.56 0.71 14.59
C GLN A 167 -2.84 -0.51 14.03
N SER A 168 -3.11 -1.67 14.61
CA SER A 168 -2.67 -2.93 14.02
C SER A 168 -3.49 -3.21 12.78
N ARG A 169 -2.82 -3.52 11.68
CA ARG A 169 -3.37 -4.00 10.42
C ARG A 169 -2.89 -5.42 10.18
N SER A 170 -3.66 -6.14 9.37
CA SER A 170 -3.34 -7.51 9.04
C SER A 170 -3.80 -7.84 7.62
N GLU A 171 -2.96 -8.54 6.88
CA GLU A 171 -3.30 -9.17 5.61
C GLU A 171 -3.06 -10.66 5.74
N GLN A 172 -3.92 -11.46 5.13
CA GLN A 172 -3.81 -12.90 5.22
C GLN A 172 -4.36 -13.56 3.96
N ALA A 173 -3.79 -14.70 3.63
CA ALA A 173 -4.35 -15.58 2.62
C ALA A 173 -4.19 -17.04 3.05
N GLU A 174 -5.18 -17.83 2.63
CA GLU A 174 -5.30 -19.24 2.98
C GLU A 174 -5.41 -20.07 1.71
N THR A 175 -4.74 -21.21 1.68
CA THR A 175 -4.74 -22.12 0.54
C THR A 175 -4.60 -23.56 1.02
N ILE A 176 -5.03 -24.51 0.19
CA ILE A 176 -4.87 -25.94 0.46
C ILE A 176 -3.91 -26.50 -0.57
N ILE A 177 -2.85 -27.15 -0.10
CA ILE A 177 -1.82 -27.77 -0.93
C ILE A 177 -1.93 -29.29 -0.77
N SER A 178 -1.94 -30.00 -1.90
CA SER A 178 -1.99 -31.46 -1.92
C SER A 178 -0.61 -32.09 -2.06
N ALA A 179 -0.49 -33.31 -1.56
CA ALA A 179 0.63 -34.20 -1.76
C ALA A 179 0.66 -34.70 -3.22
N GLY A 180 1.13 -33.84 -4.11
CA GLY A 180 1.40 -34.17 -5.50
C GLY A 180 2.90 -34.16 -5.79
N THR A 181 3.35 -35.05 -6.68
CA THR A 181 4.70 -34.97 -7.22
C THR A 181 4.78 -33.77 -8.15
N LYS A 182 5.54 -32.73 -7.76
CA LYS A 182 5.91 -31.65 -8.68
C LYS A 182 6.91 -32.23 -9.69
N LYS A 183 6.60 -32.10 -10.97
CA LYS A 183 7.51 -32.44 -12.07
C LYS A 183 8.58 -31.37 -12.21
#